data_AF-A0A8B6HBN1-F1
#
_entry.id   AF-A0A8B6HBN1-F1
#
_cell.length_a   1.000
_cell.length_b   1.000
_cell.length_c   1.000
_cell.angle_alpha   90.00
_cell.angle_beta   90.00
_cell.angle_gamma   90.00
#
_symmetry.space_group_name_H-M   'P 1'
#
loop_
_entity.id
_entity.type
_entity.pdbx_description
1 polymer ?
#
loop_
_entity_poly.entity_id
_entity_poly.type
_entity_poly.pdbx_seq_one_letter_code
_entity_poly.pdbx_strand_id
1 'polypeptide(L)'
;MNMDQKPYQITSSSNRIEIKWQHLQQGNFDNYILRYRELHGENKTFRLMETSENEIVVKNLKSSTTYEIRLYVQKDGEDELVFKETCDTSASVASQFMLTSEKVKDKPWIYQLHPVSVEKLSEGINVHHMISDISVVDKDNMKTILFVGASESGKSTLLDALINYVLKVPYADKFRFKMIEDTSDQKAKAKNQVVSRTQNTTCYTIPKKSDFPIEFNLQVIDTPGIQDRNESQTNKEISKQLMTLFGSNIVTHINAVCIVLPSSCRLTQEQQDVFNEILFLFGNDINCFIPLVTFDDGGNLNALNTLSEAGIPFMHHMHFRFNNAMLFSENESQDAWNNRNESFKNLLASISVNPKQSVQLTENVLKLRTDIHTDLKVLKRSSRELERMRRNISQWENEVNYHERIRLENENYQYKEDELVDTKK
;
A
#
# COMPACT_ATOMS: atom_id res chain seq x y z
N MET A 1 7.28 -22.99 -54.58
CA MET A 1 7.70 -23.14 -53.18
C MET A 1 8.51 -21.90 -52.83
N ASN A 2 7.99 -21.01 -51.99
CA ASN A 2 8.69 -19.80 -51.56
C ASN A 2 9.93 -20.18 -50.75
N MET A 3 11.13 -19.78 -51.20
CA MET A 3 12.41 -20.08 -50.56
C MET A 3 12.83 -19.08 -49.47
N ASP A 4 11.98 -18.11 -49.10
CA ASP A 4 12.41 -16.96 -48.28
C ASP A 4 11.87 -16.91 -46.84
N GLN A 5 11.19 -17.94 -46.36
CA GLN A 5 10.78 -17.97 -44.95
C GLN A 5 11.81 -18.72 -44.10
N LYS A 6 12.46 -17.98 -43.20
CA LYS A 6 13.28 -18.57 -42.12
C LYS A 6 12.46 -19.66 -41.41
N PRO A 7 13.05 -20.80 -41.04
CA PRO A 7 12.32 -21.91 -40.41
C PRO A 7 11.97 -21.63 -38.93
N TYR A 8 11.97 -20.35 -38.54
CA TYR A 8 11.64 -19.84 -37.24
C TYR A 8 11.02 -18.44 -37.34
N GLN A 9 10.22 -18.11 -36.34
CA GLN A 9 9.58 -16.82 -36.16
C GLN A 9 10.00 -16.27 -34.80
N ILE A 10 10.46 -15.01 -34.79
CA ILE A 10 10.76 -14.27 -33.57
C ILE A 10 9.81 -13.08 -33.53
N THR A 11 9.04 -12.98 -32.46
CA THR A 11 8.21 -11.82 -32.16
C THR A 11 8.65 -11.22 -30.83
N SER A 12 8.64 -9.90 -30.73
CA SER A 12 9.03 -9.21 -29.51
C SER A 12 7.98 -8.19 -29.10
N SER A 13 7.97 -7.89 -27.80
CA SER A 13 7.34 -6.72 -27.24
C SER A 13 8.35 -6.00 -26.34
N SER A 14 7.88 -5.06 -25.51
CA SER A 14 8.75 -4.26 -24.67
C SER A 14 9.44 -5.03 -23.53
N ASN A 15 8.98 -6.24 -23.19
CA ASN A 15 9.52 -7.00 -22.06
C ASN A 15 9.62 -8.52 -22.29
N ARG A 16 9.30 -9.00 -23.49
CA ARG A 16 9.39 -10.42 -23.84
C ARG A 16 9.77 -10.62 -25.30
N ILE A 17 10.39 -11.77 -25.56
CA ILE A 17 10.66 -12.28 -26.90
C ILE A 17 10.10 -13.70 -26.95
N GLU A 18 9.24 -13.95 -27.93
CA GLU A 18 8.66 -15.24 -28.24
C GLU A 18 9.31 -15.77 -29.51
N ILE A 19 9.74 -17.03 -29.44
CA ILE A 19 10.50 -17.68 -30.49
C ILE A 19 9.80 -19.00 -30.77
N LYS A 20 9.43 -19.20 -32.02
CA LYS A 20 8.84 -20.44 -32.53
C LYS A 20 9.68 -20.95 -33.67
N TRP A 21 9.89 -22.25 -33.75
CA TRP A 21 10.60 -22.87 -34.87
C TRP A 21 9.86 -24.09 -35.37
N GLN A 22 10.10 -24.45 -36.63
CA GLN A 22 9.68 -25.75 -37.13
C GLN A 22 10.56 -26.84 -36.52
N HIS A 23 10.15 -28.10 -36.53
CA HIS A 23 11.02 -29.18 -36.03
C HIS A 23 12.28 -29.25 -36.90
N LEU A 24 13.42 -28.77 -36.38
CA LEU A 24 14.59 -28.44 -37.20
C LEU A 24 15.49 -29.65 -37.50
N GLN A 25 15.26 -30.81 -36.86
CA GLN A 25 15.99 -32.04 -37.17
C GLN A 25 15.08 -33.28 -37.28
N GLN A 26 15.41 -34.18 -38.22
CA GLN A 26 14.92 -35.57 -38.24
C GLN A 26 15.85 -36.41 -37.34
N GLY A 27 15.39 -36.82 -36.16
CA GLY A 27 16.15 -37.68 -35.23
C GLY A 27 15.75 -37.49 -33.77
N ASN A 28 16.22 -38.38 -32.89
CA ASN A 28 16.13 -38.21 -31.44
C ASN A 28 17.18 -37.19 -30.98
N PHE A 29 16.75 -36.17 -30.24
CA PHE A 29 17.60 -35.24 -29.50
C PHE A 29 16.97 -35.01 -28.13
N ASP A 30 17.78 -34.56 -27.16
CA ASP A 30 17.37 -34.53 -25.76
C ASP A 30 16.47 -33.34 -25.46
N ASN A 31 16.91 -32.12 -25.81
CA ASN A 31 16.19 -30.86 -25.60
C ASN A 31 16.72 -29.74 -26.51
N TYR A 32 15.99 -28.63 -26.57
CA TYR A 32 16.49 -27.35 -27.08
C TYR A 32 17.04 -26.49 -25.95
N ILE A 33 18.14 -25.78 -26.22
CA ILE A 33 18.75 -24.83 -25.29
C ILE A 33 18.76 -23.44 -25.93
N LEU A 34 18.07 -22.50 -25.30
CA LEU A 34 18.13 -21.09 -25.66
C LEU A 34 19.16 -20.38 -24.79
N ARG A 35 20.11 -19.70 -25.44
CA ARG A 35 21.04 -18.76 -24.80
C ARG A 35 20.74 -17.34 -25.27
N TYR A 36 20.55 -16.42 -24.33
CA TYR A 36 20.30 -15.01 -24.65
C TYR A 36 21.08 -14.04 -23.77
N ARG A 37 21.41 -12.86 -24.29
CA ARG A 37 22.02 -11.75 -23.54
C ARG A 37 21.74 -10.40 -24.17
N GLU A 38 21.90 -9.33 -23.39
CA GLU A 38 21.92 -7.96 -23.92
C GLU A 38 23.14 -7.80 -24.84
N LEU A 39 22.94 -7.38 -26.09
CA LEU A 39 24.01 -7.27 -27.07
C LEU A 39 25.05 -6.21 -26.65
N HIS A 40 24.55 -5.08 -26.15
CA HIS A 40 25.34 -3.93 -25.68
C HIS A 40 25.31 -3.76 -24.16
N GLY A 41 24.90 -4.80 -23.42
CA GLY A 41 24.84 -4.76 -21.96
C GLY A 41 26.21 -4.85 -21.29
N GLU A 42 26.30 -4.35 -20.06
CA GLU A 42 27.50 -4.47 -19.21
C GLU A 42 27.83 -5.93 -18.90
N ASN A 43 26.80 -6.77 -18.75
CA ASN A 43 26.97 -8.19 -18.51
C ASN A 43 27.06 -8.96 -19.84
N LYS A 44 28.19 -9.65 -20.04
CA LYS A 44 28.46 -10.46 -21.24
C LYS A 44 28.03 -11.92 -21.11
N THR A 45 27.54 -12.36 -19.95
CA THR A 45 27.12 -13.76 -19.75
C THR A 45 25.80 -14.04 -20.44
N PHE A 46 25.71 -15.22 -21.06
CA PHE A 46 24.44 -15.71 -21.60
C PHE A 46 23.60 -16.29 -20.46
N ARG A 47 22.33 -15.91 -20.44
CA ARG A 47 21.30 -16.61 -19.68
C ARG A 47 20.83 -17.81 -20.49
N LEU A 48 20.48 -18.89 -19.80
CA LEU A 48 20.12 -20.17 -20.39
C LEU A 48 18.68 -20.54 -20.04
N MET A 49 17.95 -21.08 -21.00
CA MET A 49 16.65 -21.72 -20.82
C MET A 49 16.62 -23.01 -21.64
N GLU A 50 15.93 -24.03 -21.13
CA GLU A 50 15.77 -25.32 -21.81
C GLU A 50 14.29 -25.57 -22.09
N THR A 51 14.01 -26.24 -23.20
CA THR A 51 12.65 -26.64 -23.57
C THR A 51 12.68 -27.86 -24.48
N SER A 52 11.70 -28.74 -24.35
CA SER A 52 11.43 -29.82 -25.31
C SER A 52 10.42 -29.40 -26.39
N GLU A 53 9.78 -28.24 -26.22
CA GLU A 53 8.80 -27.66 -27.15
C GLU A 53 9.51 -26.91 -28.28
N ASN A 54 8.85 -26.76 -29.43
CA ASN A 54 9.37 -25.92 -30.53
C ASN A 54 9.03 -24.43 -30.35
N GLU A 55 8.82 -24.02 -29.11
CA GLU A 55 8.50 -22.65 -28.71
C GLU A 55 9.19 -22.33 -27.38
N ILE A 56 9.67 -21.09 -27.25
CA ILE A 56 10.12 -20.56 -25.98
C ILE A 56 9.79 -19.08 -25.85
N VAL A 57 9.39 -18.67 -24.64
CA VAL A 57 9.07 -17.27 -24.32
C VAL A 57 10.05 -16.77 -23.26
N VAL A 58 10.94 -15.87 -23.68
CA VAL A 58 11.84 -15.16 -22.77
C VAL A 58 11.10 -13.96 -22.19
N LYS A 59 10.93 -13.92 -20.87
CA LYS A 59 10.19 -12.86 -20.15
C LYS A 59 11.15 -11.98 -19.35
N ASN A 60 10.64 -10.86 -18.83
CA ASN A 60 11.39 -9.91 -17.98
C ASN A 60 12.63 -9.33 -18.67
N LEU A 61 12.51 -9.02 -19.95
CA LEU A 61 13.52 -8.30 -20.71
C LEU A 61 13.40 -6.80 -20.46
N LYS A 62 14.52 -6.09 -20.60
CA LYS A 62 14.55 -4.62 -20.59
C LYS A 62 13.90 -4.12 -21.86
N SER A 63 13.16 -3.03 -21.73
CA SER A 63 12.60 -2.33 -22.89
C SER A 63 13.66 -1.59 -23.70
N SER A 64 13.36 -1.28 -24.96
CA SER A 64 14.26 -0.57 -25.89
C SER A 64 15.69 -1.12 -25.94
N THR A 65 15.86 -2.44 -25.81
CA THR A 65 17.15 -3.11 -25.72
C THR A 65 17.29 -4.18 -26.81
N THR A 66 18.47 -4.23 -27.45
CA THR A 66 18.84 -5.28 -28.41
C THR A 66 19.38 -6.50 -27.69
N TYR A 67 18.81 -7.66 -27.98
CA TYR A 67 19.24 -8.96 -27.45
C TYR A 67 19.90 -9.81 -28.54
N GLU A 68 21.00 -10.48 -28.20
CA GLU A 68 21.55 -11.59 -28.96
C GLU A 68 20.92 -12.89 -28.46
N ILE A 69 20.39 -13.70 -29.38
CA ILE A 69 19.73 -14.96 -29.08
C ILE A 69 20.37 -16.07 -29.91
N ARG A 70 20.61 -17.21 -29.27
CA ARG A 70 21.18 -18.41 -29.89
C ARG A 70 20.37 -19.61 -29.44
N LEU A 71 19.84 -20.35 -30.40
CA LEU A 71 19.15 -21.62 -30.15
C LEU A 71 20.10 -22.77 -30.47
N TYR A 72 20.13 -23.76 -29.59
CA TYR A 72 20.89 -24.99 -29.75
C TYR A 72 19.96 -26.20 -29.64
N VAL A 73 20.35 -27.30 -30.28
CA VAL A 73 19.82 -28.64 -30.02
C VAL A 73 20.88 -29.37 -29.21
N GLN A 74 20.47 -30.03 -28.12
CA GLN A 74 21.36 -30.90 -27.35
C GLN A 74 21.22 -32.35 -27.85
N LYS A 75 22.35 -32.94 -28.25
CA LYS A 75 22.42 -34.30 -28.75
C LYS A 75 23.67 -34.98 -28.23
N ASP A 76 23.51 -36.12 -27.58
CA ASP A 76 24.63 -36.93 -27.05
C ASP A 76 25.56 -36.13 -26.10
N GLY A 77 25.00 -35.14 -25.40
CA GLY A 77 25.75 -34.25 -24.49
C GLY A 77 26.48 -33.07 -25.16
N GLU A 78 26.35 -32.88 -26.47
CA GLU A 78 26.88 -31.73 -27.21
C GLU A 78 25.79 -30.76 -27.66
N ASP A 79 26.11 -29.45 -27.66
CA ASP A 79 25.20 -28.39 -28.09
C ASP A 79 25.48 -28.00 -29.56
N GLU A 80 24.58 -28.35 -30.47
CA GLU A 80 24.66 -27.95 -31.88
C GLU A 80 23.89 -26.65 -32.12
N LEU A 81 24.55 -25.61 -32.67
CA LEU A 81 23.90 -24.32 -32.92
C LEU A 81 22.89 -24.43 -34.08
N VAL A 82 21.65 -24.08 -33.79
CA VAL A 82 20.54 -24.07 -34.74
C VAL A 82 20.48 -22.74 -35.48
N PHE A 83 20.38 -21.64 -34.73
CA PHE A 83 20.42 -20.30 -35.31
C PHE A 83 20.96 -19.28 -34.29
N LYS A 84 21.40 -18.14 -34.82
CA LYS A 84 21.79 -16.97 -34.06
C LYS A 84 21.15 -15.74 -34.69
N GLU A 85 20.48 -14.94 -33.87
CA GLU A 85 19.79 -13.73 -34.30
C GLU A 85 19.94 -12.60 -33.29
N THR A 86 19.66 -11.38 -33.74
CA THR A 86 19.44 -10.24 -32.86
C THR A 86 17.99 -9.82 -32.93
N CYS A 87 17.42 -9.44 -31.78
CA CYS A 87 16.04 -9.01 -31.68
C CYS A 87 15.94 -7.81 -30.74
N ASP A 88 15.21 -6.78 -31.17
CA ASP A 88 14.96 -5.58 -30.38
C ASP A 88 13.64 -5.71 -29.63
N THR A 89 13.66 -5.41 -28.34
CA THR A 89 12.43 -5.13 -27.59
C THR A 89 11.98 -3.70 -27.88
N SER A 90 10.67 -3.48 -28.04
CA SER A 90 10.12 -2.14 -28.23
C SER A 90 10.21 -1.27 -26.97
N ALA A 91 9.94 0.03 -27.11
CA ALA A 91 9.81 0.92 -25.96
C ALA A 91 8.62 0.51 -25.07
N SER A 92 8.81 0.53 -23.76
CA SER A 92 7.70 0.35 -22.82
C SER A 92 6.92 1.65 -22.66
N VAL A 93 5.68 1.54 -22.19
CA VAL A 93 4.87 2.69 -21.79
C VAL A 93 5.61 3.50 -20.71
N ALA A 94 6.19 2.81 -19.72
CA ALA A 94 7.03 3.41 -18.70
C ALA A 94 8.20 4.23 -19.30
N SER A 95 8.87 3.74 -20.34
CA SER A 95 9.97 4.49 -20.98
C SER A 95 9.50 5.84 -21.56
N GLN A 96 8.28 5.93 -22.07
CA GLN A 96 7.74 7.18 -22.58
C GLN A 96 7.53 8.20 -21.46
N PHE A 97 6.96 7.77 -20.33
CA PHE A 97 6.81 8.63 -19.15
C PHE A 97 8.16 9.01 -18.53
N MET A 98 9.17 8.16 -18.63
CA MET A 98 10.53 8.44 -18.16
C MET A 98 11.13 9.64 -18.90
N LEU A 99 10.92 9.77 -20.21
CA LEU A 99 11.47 10.85 -21.03
C LEU A 99 10.94 12.24 -20.65
N THR A 100 9.72 12.31 -20.11
CA THR A 100 9.07 13.54 -19.67
C THR A 100 9.16 13.77 -18.16
N SER A 101 9.81 12.86 -17.43
CA SER A 101 9.95 12.92 -15.97
C SER A 101 11.32 13.46 -15.57
N GLU A 102 11.40 14.11 -14.41
CA GLU A 102 12.68 14.62 -13.89
C GLU A 102 13.44 13.50 -13.17
N LYS A 103 14.73 13.32 -13.47
CA LYS A 103 15.57 12.37 -12.75
C LYS A 103 15.99 12.95 -11.40
N VAL A 104 15.55 12.34 -10.30
CA VAL A 104 15.80 12.81 -8.93
C VAL A 104 16.82 11.97 -8.16
N LYS A 105 17.16 10.77 -8.64
CA LYS A 105 18.21 9.92 -8.07
C LYS A 105 18.94 9.12 -9.15
N ASP A 106 20.24 8.93 -8.96
CA ASP A 106 21.09 8.21 -9.91
C ASP A 106 21.14 6.69 -9.74
N LYS A 107 20.97 6.12 -8.56
CA LYS A 107 21.13 4.67 -8.35
C LYS A 107 20.26 4.12 -7.19
N PRO A 108 19.24 3.28 -7.46
CA PRO A 108 18.64 3.05 -8.79
C PRO A 108 18.12 4.36 -9.39
N TRP A 109 17.90 4.42 -10.72
CA TRP A 109 17.38 5.64 -11.35
C TRP A 109 15.96 5.92 -10.84
N ILE A 110 15.74 7.04 -10.16
CA ILE A 110 14.40 7.44 -9.73
C ILE A 110 13.99 8.66 -10.54
N TYR A 111 12.82 8.57 -11.16
CA TYR A 111 12.21 9.64 -11.92
C TYR A 111 10.97 10.15 -11.18
N GLN A 112 10.91 11.45 -10.94
CA GLN A 112 9.75 12.11 -10.39
C GLN A 112 8.68 12.24 -11.48
N LEU A 113 7.56 11.56 -11.27
CA LEU A 113 6.41 11.61 -12.14
C LEU A 113 5.48 12.75 -11.69
N HIS A 114 5.45 13.83 -12.46
CA HIS A 114 4.59 14.97 -12.16
C HIS A 114 3.17 14.73 -12.69
N PRO A 115 2.14 15.23 -11.98
CA PRO A 115 0.79 15.29 -12.53
C PRO A 115 0.75 16.17 -13.78
N VAL A 116 -0.15 15.85 -14.70
CA VAL A 116 -0.41 16.64 -15.91
C VAL A 116 -1.08 17.96 -15.54
N SER A 117 -1.98 17.93 -14.55
CA SER A 117 -2.57 19.12 -13.96
C SER A 117 -2.80 18.95 -12.46
N VAL A 118 -2.73 20.08 -11.74
CA VAL A 118 -2.94 20.17 -10.30
C VAL A 118 -4.00 21.23 -10.04
N GLU A 119 -5.03 20.85 -9.30
CA GLU A 119 -6.07 21.75 -8.82
C GLU A 119 -6.04 21.78 -7.29
N LYS A 120 -6.14 22.97 -6.71
CA LYS A 120 -6.29 23.14 -5.26
C LYS A 120 -7.77 23.34 -4.95
N LEU A 121 -8.40 22.33 -4.36
CA LEU A 121 -9.83 22.40 -4.01
C LEU A 121 -10.06 23.34 -2.83
N SER A 122 -9.25 23.20 -1.79
CA SER A 122 -9.28 24.04 -0.59
C SER A 122 -7.91 24.03 0.10
N GLU A 123 -7.79 24.75 1.22
CA GLU A 123 -6.63 24.59 2.09
C GLU A 123 -6.51 23.12 2.54
N GLY A 124 -5.30 22.56 2.39
CA GLY A 124 -5.02 21.16 2.73
C GLY A 124 -5.57 20.11 1.77
N ILE A 125 -6.22 20.48 0.65
CA ILE A 125 -6.78 19.50 -0.31
C ILE A 125 -6.32 19.79 -1.74
N ASN A 126 -5.63 18.81 -2.32
CA ASN A 126 -5.12 18.85 -3.68
C ASN A 126 -5.78 17.78 -4.55
N VAL A 127 -5.90 18.07 -5.84
CA VAL A 127 -6.42 17.15 -6.85
C VAL A 127 -5.41 17.08 -7.98
N HIS A 128 -4.87 15.90 -8.20
CA HIS A 128 -3.80 15.63 -9.15
C HIS A 128 -4.34 14.75 -10.27
N HIS A 129 -4.29 15.25 -11.49
CA HIS A 129 -4.63 14.46 -12.67
C HIS A 129 -3.35 13.86 -13.23
N MET A 130 -3.24 12.54 -13.11
CA MET A 130 -2.07 11.80 -13.56
C MET A 130 -2.30 11.37 -15.01
N ILE A 131 -1.22 11.35 -15.80
CA ILE A 131 -1.14 10.70 -17.12
C ILE A 131 -1.98 11.33 -18.24
N SER A 132 -3.19 11.82 -17.98
CA SER A 132 -4.01 12.60 -18.91
C SER A 132 -4.92 13.57 -18.18
N ASP A 133 -5.48 14.53 -18.93
CA ASP A 133 -6.45 15.49 -18.42
C ASP A 133 -7.79 14.82 -18.05
N ILE A 134 -8.46 15.37 -17.02
CA ILE A 134 -9.74 14.88 -16.47
C ILE A 134 -10.89 15.00 -17.46
N SER A 135 -10.81 15.94 -18.40
CA SER A 135 -11.81 16.19 -19.44
C SER A 135 -12.08 14.97 -20.33
N VAL A 136 -11.14 14.02 -20.36
CA VAL A 136 -11.18 12.78 -21.16
C VAL A 136 -11.63 11.57 -20.32
N VAL A 137 -11.89 11.74 -19.02
CA VAL A 137 -12.14 10.64 -18.08
C VAL A 137 -13.64 10.39 -17.91
N ASP A 138 -14.08 9.22 -18.33
CA ASP A 138 -15.42 8.71 -18.03
C ASP A 138 -15.59 8.48 -16.52
N LYS A 139 -16.40 9.32 -15.87
CA LYS A 139 -16.70 9.23 -14.44
C LYS A 139 -17.55 8.02 -14.07
N ASP A 140 -18.30 7.45 -15.02
CA ASP A 140 -19.14 6.28 -14.75
C ASP A 140 -18.29 5.01 -14.60
N ASN A 141 -17.13 4.96 -15.24
CA ASN A 141 -16.13 3.90 -15.05
C ASN A 141 -15.06 4.23 -13.99
N MET A 142 -15.34 5.17 -13.08
CA MET A 142 -14.44 5.48 -11.97
C MET A 142 -14.55 4.45 -10.84
N LYS A 143 -13.41 4.07 -10.27
CA LYS A 143 -13.29 3.37 -9.00
C LYS A 143 -12.44 4.20 -8.05
N THR A 144 -13.01 4.52 -6.89
CA THR A 144 -12.36 5.38 -5.91
C THR A 144 -11.95 4.59 -4.68
N ILE A 145 -10.69 4.71 -4.28
CA ILE A 145 -10.17 4.12 -3.04
C ILE A 145 -9.59 5.19 -2.14
N LEU A 146 -9.77 5.01 -0.84
CA LEU A 146 -9.25 5.91 0.19
C LEU A 146 -8.16 5.21 0.99
N PHE A 147 -6.97 5.80 1.08
CA PHE A 147 -5.86 5.29 1.88
C PHE A 147 -5.86 5.98 3.24
N VAL A 148 -6.02 5.19 4.31
CA VAL A 148 -5.96 5.66 5.70
C VAL A 148 -4.91 4.86 6.46
N GLY A 149 -4.13 5.51 7.32
CA GLY A 149 -2.99 4.87 7.97
C GLY A 149 -2.25 5.80 8.90
N ALA A 150 -1.60 5.24 9.92
CA ALA A 150 -0.66 5.97 10.77
C ALA A 150 0.44 6.67 9.95
N SER A 151 1.07 7.69 10.53
CA SER A 151 2.33 8.21 10.00
C SER A 151 3.32 7.08 9.83
N GLU A 152 4.09 7.13 8.73
CA GLU A 152 5.10 6.11 8.39
C GLU A 152 4.53 4.70 8.14
N SER A 153 3.21 4.54 7.98
CA SER A 153 2.62 3.25 7.62
C SER A 153 2.94 2.78 6.19
N GLY A 154 3.66 3.59 5.41
CA GLY A 154 4.05 3.26 4.03
C GLY A 154 3.03 3.64 2.95
N LYS A 155 2.02 4.49 3.25
CA LYS A 155 1.02 4.98 2.27
C LYS A 155 1.68 5.57 1.01
N SER A 156 2.59 6.52 1.19
CA SER A 156 3.28 7.20 0.08
C SER A 156 4.09 6.21 -0.77
N THR A 157 4.84 5.32 -0.12
CA THR A 157 5.60 4.27 -0.83
C THR A 157 4.69 3.26 -1.52
N LEU A 158 3.50 2.98 -0.97
CA LEU A 158 2.49 2.15 -1.59
C LEU A 158 1.88 2.82 -2.83
N LEU A 159 1.67 4.14 -2.79
CA LEU A 159 1.25 4.92 -3.95
C LEU A 159 2.32 4.93 -5.05
N ASP A 160 3.59 5.13 -4.68
CA ASP A 160 4.72 5.01 -5.61
C ASP A 160 4.80 3.60 -6.22
N ALA A 161 4.60 2.55 -5.41
CA ALA A 161 4.57 1.18 -5.90
C ALA A 161 3.39 0.94 -6.86
N LEU A 162 2.21 1.48 -6.54
CA LEU A 162 1.00 1.37 -7.36
C LEU A 162 1.20 2.01 -8.73
N ILE A 163 1.81 3.20 -8.83
CA ILE A 163 2.03 3.83 -10.13
C ILE A 163 3.04 3.06 -10.99
N ASN A 164 4.09 2.48 -10.39
CA ASN A 164 5.03 1.62 -11.12
C ASN A 164 4.33 0.37 -11.66
N TYR A 165 3.39 -0.19 -10.89
CA TYR A 165 2.52 -1.27 -11.35
C TYR A 165 1.62 -0.83 -12.52
N VAL A 166 0.91 0.30 -12.40
CA VAL A 166 0.01 0.83 -13.44
C VAL A 166 0.76 1.12 -14.75
N LEU A 167 1.95 1.71 -14.66
CA LEU A 167 2.79 2.00 -15.82
C LEU A 167 3.50 0.76 -16.40
N LYS A 168 3.27 -0.43 -15.82
CA LYS A 168 3.89 -1.71 -16.19
C LYS A 168 5.41 -1.62 -16.28
N VAL A 169 6.05 -0.96 -15.31
CA VAL A 169 7.51 -0.89 -15.26
C VAL A 169 8.07 -2.33 -15.22
N PRO A 170 8.91 -2.76 -16.18
CA PRO A 170 9.54 -4.07 -16.12
C PRO A 170 10.50 -4.16 -14.93
N TYR A 171 10.59 -5.31 -14.27
CA TYR A 171 11.59 -5.53 -13.20
C TYR A 171 13.01 -5.20 -13.67
N ALA A 172 13.34 -5.62 -14.89
CA ALA A 172 14.67 -5.49 -15.48
C ALA A 172 15.06 -4.05 -15.82
N ASP A 173 14.11 -3.14 -15.95
CA ASP A 173 14.40 -1.74 -16.23
C ASP A 173 15.14 -1.11 -15.03
N LYS A 174 16.15 -0.28 -15.30
CA LYS A 174 17.03 0.30 -14.26
C LYS A 174 16.41 1.51 -13.54
N PHE A 175 15.15 1.84 -13.84
CA PHE A 175 14.48 3.02 -13.32
C PHE A 175 13.14 2.72 -12.64
N ARG A 176 12.73 3.59 -11.71
CA ARG A 176 11.44 3.56 -11.01
C ARG A 176 10.85 4.96 -10.95
N PHE A 177 9.53 5.04 -10.89
CA PHE A 177 8.83 6.30 -10.69
C PHE A 177 8.58 6.60 -9.23
N LYS A 178 8.57 7.89 -8.90
CA LYS A 178 8.13 8.43 -7.62
C LYS A 178 7.12 9.54 -7.88
N MET A 179 5.97 9.52 -7.22
CA MET A 179 4.94 10.56 -7.34
C MET A 179 5.05 11.61 -6.24
N ILE A 180 5.52 11.22 -5.06
CA ILE A 180 5.57 12.13 -3.90
C ILE A 180 6.98 12.69 -3.78
N GLU A 181 7.10 14.00 -3.94
CA GLU A 181 8.37 14.70 -3.91
C GLU A 181 8.93 14.76 -2.48
N ASP A 182 10.20 14.37 -2.29
CA ASP A 182 10.97 14.75 -1.10
C ASP A 182 11.61 16.12 -1.37
N THR A 183 10.85 17.21 -1.28
CA THR A 183 11.34 18.54 -1.68
C THR A 183 12.66 18.88 -0.96
N SER A 184 13.59 19.53 -1.68
CA SER A 184 14.90 19.94 -1.16
C SER A 184 14.81 20.89 0.04
N ASP A 185 13.76 21.71 0.13
CA ASP A 185 13.42 22.51 1.33
C ASP A 185 13.09 21.65 2.56
N GLN A 186 12.61 20.42 2.37
CA GLN A 186 12.39 19.44 3.45
C GLN A 186 13.69 18.79 3.91
N LYS A 187 14.67 18.65 3.02
CA LYS A 187 16.03 18.17 3.35
C LYS A 187 16.84 19.23 4.10
N ALA A 188 16.70 20.52 3.76
CA ALA A 188 17.32 21.61 4.54
C ALA A 188 16.71 21.74 5.94
N LYS A 189 15.41 21.47 6.08
CA LYS A 189 14.72 21.39 7.37
C LYS A 189 14.91 20.05 8.08
N ALA A 190 15.50 19.02 7.46
CA ALA A 190 15.74 17.69 8.06
C ALA A 190 16.79 17.67 9.18
N LYS A 191 17.43 18.81 9.51
CA LYS A 191 18.06 18.96 10.84
C LYS A 191 17.02 18.94 11.98
N ASN A 192 15.75 19.16 11.66
CA ASN A 192 14.58 18.92 12.52
C ASN A 192 13.65 17.89 11.81
N GLN A 193 13.52 16.70 12.38
CA GLN A 193 12.89 15.48 11.83
C GLN A 193 11.38 15.55 11.41
N VAL A 194 10.83 16.68 10.96
CA VAL A 194 9.37 16.88 10.88
C VAL A 194 8.80 17.02 9.45
N VAL A 195 9.63 17.20 8.40
CA VAL A 195 9.13 17.76 7.13
C VAL A 195 8.74 16.74 6.05
N SER A 196 9.09 15.45 6.15
CA SER A 196 8.67 14.42 5.17
C SER A 196 7.22 13.93 5.36
N ARG A 197 6.36 14.71 6.01
CA ARG A 197 4.99 14.31 6.38
C ARG A 197 4.00 14.83 5.35
N THR A 198 3.19 13.96 4.75
CA THR A 198 2.01 14.36 3.97
C THR A 198 1.09 15.18 4.88
N GLN A 199 0.95 16.48 4.62
CA GLN A 199 0.05 17.37 5.38
C GLN A 199 -1.30 17.59 4.68
N ASN A 200 -1.37 17.30 3.38
CA ASN A 200 -2.53 17.54 2.56
C ASN A 200 -3.19 16.23 2.15
N THR A 201 -4.51 16.19 2.17
CA THR A 201 -5.27 15.14 1.47
C THR A 201 -5.14 15.38 -0.03
N THR A 202 -4.66 14.37 -0.76
CA THR A 202 -4.45 14.47 -2.21
C THR A 202 -5.24 13.42 -2.95
N CYS A 203 -6.05 13.84 -3.90
CA CYS A 203 -6.83 12.97 -4.77
C CYS A 203 -6.11 12.79 -6.12
N TYR A 204 -5.57 11.61 -6.36
CA TYR A 204 -4.92 11.25 -7.61
C TYR A 204 -5.90 10.56 -8.55
N THR A 205 -6.05 11.09 -9.77
CA THR A 205 -6.87 10.45 -10.81
C THR A 205 -5.96 9.83 -11.86
N ILE A 206 -6.11 8.53 -12.08
CA ILE A 206 -5.33 7.71 -13.02
C ILE A 206 -6.32 7.14 -14.05
N PRO A 207 -6.27 7.59 -15.31
CA PRO A 207 -7.16 7.13 -16.37
C PRO A 207 -6.86 5.69 -16.77
N LYS A 208 -7.89 4.95 -17.17
CA LYS A 208 -7.74 3.70 -17.91
C LYS A 208 -7.11 4.00 -19.28
N LYS A 209 -6.07 3.26 -19.62
CA LYS A 209 -5.52 3.20 -20.98
C LYS A 209 -5.39 1.74 -21.42
N SER A 210 -5.47 1.47 -22.72
CA SER A 210 -5.34 0.10 -23.29
C SER A 210 -4.08 -0.63 -22.81
N ASP A 211 -3.00 0.13 -22.62
CA ASP A 211 -1.70 -0.45 -22.29
C ASP A 211 -1.47 -0.60 -20.78
N PHE A 212 -2.40 -0.16 -19.94
CA PHE A 212 -2.33 -0.31 -18.48
C PHE A 212 -2.95 -1.63 -18.02
N PRO A 213 -2.62 -2.11 -16.80
CA PRO A 213 -3.19 -3.34 -16.25
C PRO A 213 -4.54 -3.10 -15.54
N ILE A 214 -5.08 -1.88 -15.61
CA ILE A 214 -6.34 -1.48 -14.97
C ILE A 214 -7.47 -1.42 -16.01
N GLU A 215 -8.66 -1.88 -15.61
CA GLU A 215 -9.84 -1.94 -16.51
C GLU A 215 -10.82 -0.78 -16.31
N PHE A 216 -10.52 0.11 -15.37
CA PHE A 216 -11.34 1.24 -14.93
C PHE A 216 -10.47 2.47 -14.65
N ASN A 217 -11.09 3.65 -14.57
CA ASN A 217 -10.41 4.86 -14.12
C ASN A 217 -10.23 4.75 -12.61
N LEU A 218 -9.02 4.93 -12.11
CA LEU A 218 -8.69 4.76 -10.70
C LEU A 218 -8.51 6.13 -10.05
N GLN A 219 -9.27 6.39 -8.97
CA GLN A 219 -9.10 7.56 -8.12
C GLN A 219 -8.56 7.10 -6.76
N VAL A 220 -7.40 7.60 -6.37
CA VAL A 220 -6.76 7.26 -5.08
C VAL A 220 -6.73 8.51 -4.22
N ILE A 221 -7.40 8.47 -3.07
CA ILE A 221 -7.36 9.54 -2.07
C ILE A 221 -6.29 9.17 -1.05
N ASP A 222 -5.16 9.87 -1.08
CA ASP A 222 -4.11 9.75 -0.07
C ASP A 222 -4.37 10.75 1.06
N THR A 223 -4.41 10.28 2.30
CA THR A 223 -4.58 11.14 3.48
C THR A 223 -3.26 11.36 4.21
N PRO A 224 -3.14 12.45 4.97
CA PRO A 224 -2.08 12.61 5.96
C PRO A 224 -1.98 11.40 6.90
N GLY A 225 -0.77 11.18 7.42
CA GLY A 225 -0.53 10.14 8.42
C GLY A 225 -1.17 10.48 9.76
N ILE A 226 -1.90 9.52 10.34
CA ILE A 226 -2.46 9.65 11.69
C ILE A 226 -1.32 9.68 12.71
N GLN A 227 -1.25 10.73 13.52
CA GLN A 227 -0.21 10.93 14.52
C GLN A 227 -0.68 10.61 15.94
N ASP A 228 0.27 10.31 16.84
CA ASP A 228 0.02 10.14 18.28
C ASP A 228 0.04 11.49 19.04
N ARG A 229 -0.54 11.51 20.24
CA ARG A 229 -1.31 12.61 20.88
C ARG A 229 -0.72 14.01 21.12
N ASN A 230 0.48 14.37 20.69
CA ASN A 230 0.98 15.74 20.92
C ASN A 230 0.51 16.77 19.88
N GLU A 231 -0.30 16.38 18.87
CA GLU A 231 -0.79 17.26 17.79
C GLU A 231 -2.31 17.11 17.54
N SER A 232 -3.18 17.33 18.56
CA SER A 232 -4.64 17.07 18.44
C SER A 232 -5.37 17.83 17.33
N GLN A 233 -4.76 18.89 16.79
CA GLN A 233 -5.33 19.69 15.71
C GLN A 233 -5.17 19.01 14.34
N THR A 234 -4.04 18.34 14.10
CA THR A 234 -3.71 17.70 12.82
C THR A 234 -4.68 16.56 12.49
N ASN A 235 -5.04 15.75 13.49
CA ASN A 235 -5.97 14.63 13.29
C ASN A 235 -7.42 15.10 13.04
N LYS A 236 -7.85 16.22 13.65
CA LYS A 236 -9.15 16.84 13.34
C LYS A 236 -9.20 17.39 11.93
N GLU A 237 -8.08 17.91 11.44
CA GLU A 237 -7.98 18.46 10.10
C GLU A 237 -8.13 17.37 9.03
N ILE A 238 -7.69 16.13 9.28
CA ILE A 238 -7.92 15.00 8.36
C ILE A 238 -9.42 14.79 8.12
N SER A 239 -10.21 14.69 9.19
CA SER A 239 -11.67 14.50 9.07
C SER A 239 -12.34 15.67 8.35
N LYS A 240 -11.92 16.91 8.63
CA LYS A 240 -12.44 18.11 7.97
C LYS A 240 -12.08 18.16 6.49
N GLN A 241 -10.85 17.79 6.13
CA GLN A 241 -10.41 17.69 4.74
C GLN A 241 -11.22 16.65 3.99
N LEU A 242 -11.44 15.47 4.58
CA LEU A 242 -12.29 14.43 3.98
C LEU A 242 -13.74 14.88 3.81
N MET A 243 -14.34 15.54 4.81
CA MET A 243 -15.70 16.09 4.68
C MET A 243 -15.79 17.13 3.56
N THR A 244 -14.79 18.03 3.45
CA THR A 244 -14.74 19.04 2.39
C THR A 244 -14.59 18.39 1.01
N LEU A 245 -13.77 17.35 0.90
CA LEU A 245 -13.60 16.59 -0.33
C LEU A 245 -14.89 15.87 -0.75
N PHE A 246 -15.59 15.24 0.19
CA PHE A 246 -16.84 14.50 -0.07
C PHE A 246 -18.06 15.41 -0.26
N GLY A 247 -18.00 16.65 0.23
CA GLY A 247 -18.96 17.70 -0.10
C GLY A 247 -18.75 18.31 -1.49
N SER A 248 -17.67 17.96 -2.18
CA SER A 248 -17.36 18.44 -3.53
C SER A 248 -17.92 17.51 -4.62
N ASN A 249 -17.86 17.97 -5.88
CA ASN A 249 -18.21 17.15 -7.05
C ASN A 249 -17.03 16.32 -7.61
N ILE A 250 -15.89 16.30 -6.90
CA ILE A 250 -14.66 15.62 -7.33
C ILE A 250 -14.71 14.14 -6.96
N VAL A 251 -15.21 13.84 -5.76
CA VAL A 251 -15.38 12.48 -5.26
C VAL A 251 -16.86 12.27 -4.96
N THR A 252 -17.53 11.47 -5.79
CA THR A 252 -18.97 11.20 -5.64
C THR A 252 -19.25 9.89 -4.90
N HIS A 253 -18.30 8.95 -4.93
CA HIS A 253 -18.43 7.64 -4.33
C HIS A 253 -17.06 7.09 -3.91
N ILE A 254 -17.09 6.04 -3.09
CA ILE A 254 -15.94 5.21 -2.72
C ILE A 254 -16.29 3.75 -3.02
N ASN A 255 -15.30 2.97 -3.40
CA ASN A 255 -15.39 1.52 -3.62
C ASN A 255 -14.68 0.72 -2.54
N ALA A 256 -13.66 1.30 -1.89
CA ALA A 256 -12.98 0.69 -0.76
C ALA A 256 -12.28 1.74 0.11
N VAL A 257 -12.26 1.49 1.42
CA VAL A 257 -11.37 2.17 2.36
C VAL A 257 -10.23 1.21 2.68
N CYS A 258 -9.04 1.56 2.23
CA CYS A 258 -7.83 0.77 2.39
C CYS A 258 -7.07 1.20 3.64
N ILE A 259 -6.99 0.30 4.63
CA ILE A 259 -6.31 0.52 5.90
C ILE A 259 -4.85 0.10 5.75
N VAL A 260 -3.95 1.07 5.66
CA VAL A 260 -2.51 0.85 5.42
C VAL A 260 -1.76 0.77 6.74
N LEU A 261 -1.16 -0.39 7.03
CA LEU A 261 -0.49 -0.70 8.29
C LEU A 261 0.81 -1.48 8.06
N PRO A 262 1.90 -1.18 8.77
CA PRO A 262 3.10 -2.03 8.80
C PRO A 262 2.78 -3.43 9.35
N SER A 263 3.48 -4.46 8.87
CA SER A 263 3.37 -5.85 9.34
C SER A 263 3.48 -5.99 10.86
N SER A 264 4.40 -5.26 11.48
CA SER A 264 4.67 -5.25 12.92
C SER A 264 3.88 -4.21 13.72
N CYS A 265 2.83 -3.61 13.16
CA CYS A 265 2.12 -2.49 13.77
C CYS A 265 1.34 -2.88 15.03
N ARG A 266 1.38 -1.97 16.02
CA ARG A 266 0.45 -1.89 17.15
C ARG A 266 -0.18 -0.50 17.14
N LEU A 267 -1.49 -0.42 17.08
CA LEU A 267 -2.23 0.83 17.07
C LEU A 267 -2.37 1.35 18.50
N THR A 268 -1.94 2.60 18.73
CA THR A 268 -2.20 3.28 20.01
C THR A 268 -3.69 3.60 20.14
N GLN A 269 -4.18 3.78 21.37
CA GLN A 269 -5.60 4.10 21.60
C GLN A 269 -6.04 5.35 20.83
N GLU A 270 -5.14 6.30 20.68
CA GLU A 270 -5.31 7.54 19.93
C GLU A 270 -5.44 7.31 18.43
N GLN A 271 -4.58 6.47 17.86
CA GLN A 271 -4.69 6.09 16.45
C GLN A 271 -6.01 5.37 16.20
N GLN A 272 -6.42 4.47 17.10
CA GLN A 272 -7.71 3.80 17.04
C GLN A 272 -8.87 4.80 17.11
N ASP A 273 -8.79 5.80 18.01
CA ASP A 273 -9.80 6.84 18.11
C ASP A 273 -9.94 7.57 16.76
N VAL A 274 -8.85 8.03 16.15
CA VAL A 274 -8.85 8.73 14.84
C VAL A 274 -9.35 7.84 13.71
N PHE A 275 -8.93 6.57 13.67
CA PHE A 275 -9.48 5.61 12.72
C PHE A 275 -11.00 5.52 12.87
N ASN A 276 -11.50 5.37 14.09
CA ASN A 276 -12.94 5.34 14.35
C ASN A 276 -13.64 6.65 13.94
N GLU A 277 -13.01 7.82 14.07
CA GLU A 277 -13.58 9.07 13.56
C GLU A 277 -13.71 9.06 12.03
N ILE A 278 -12.67 8.63 11.32
CA ILE A 278 -12.68 8.54 9.85
C ILE A 278 -13.71 7.51 9.40
N LEU A 279 -13.78 6.35 10.04
CA LEU A 279 -14.79 5.33 9.78
C LEU A 279 -16.21 5.87 10.02
N PHE A 280 -16.40 6.67 11.06
CA PHE A 280 -17.69 7.28 11.37
C PHE A 280 -18.15 8.28 10.30
N LEU A 281 -17.23 8.93 9.57
CA LEU A 281 -17.60 9.79 8.42
C LEU A 281 -18.43 9.04 7.39
N PHE A 282 -18.19 7.74 7.26
CA PHE A 282 -18.84 6.87 6.29
C PHE A 282 -20.10 6.18 6.85
N GLY A 283 -20.34 6.26 8.16
CA GLY A 283 -21.47 5.60 8.81
C GLY A 283 -21.48 4.09 8.55
N ASN A 284 -22.67 3.52 8.33
CA ASN A 284 -22.84 2.13 7.91
C ASN A 284 -22.85 1.97 6.36
N ASP A 285 -22.61 3.06 5.63
CA ASP A 285 -22.75 3.08 4.18
C ASP A 285 -21.54 2.43 3.49
N ILE A 286 -20.40 2.35 4.20
CA ILE A 286 -19.19 1.67 3.74
C ILE A 286 -18.96 0.38 4.51
N ASN A 287 -19.01 -0.73 3.79
CA ASN A 287 -18.73 -2.07 4.30
C ASN A 287 -17.44 -2.70 3.73
N CYS A 288 -16.69 -1.96 2.90
CA CYS A 288 -15.50 -2.49 2.23
C CYS A 288 -14.21 -1.89 2.80
N PHE A 289 -13.84 -2.33 3.99
CA PHE A 289 -12.56 -2.00 4.64
C PHE A 289 -11.53 -3.08 4.34
N ILE A 290 -10.48 -2.71 3.60
CA ILE A 290 -9.46 -3.64 3.08
C ILE A 290 -8.12 -3.35 3.76
N PRO A 291 -7.55 -4.27 4.56
CA PRO A 291 -6.22 -4.10 5.11
C PRO A 291 -5.14 -4.25 4.03
N LEU A 292 -4.26 -3.25 3.91
CA LEU A 292 -3.06 -3.28 3.08
C LEU A 292 -1.84 -3.30 4.01
N VAL A 293 -1.26 -4.49 4.20
CA VAL A 293 -0.13 -4.72 5.09
C VAL A 293 1.17 -4.38 4.36
N THR A 294 1.88 -3.36 4.83
CA THR A 294 3.15 -2.88 4.29
C THR A 294 4.33 -3.44 5.08
N PHE A 295 5.54 -3.35 4.51
CA PHE A 295 6.77 -3.85 5.13
C PHE A 295 6.66 -5.33 5.53
N ASP A 296 5.88 -6.10 4.76
CA ASP A 296 5.75 -7.54 5.00
C ASP A 296 6.94 -8.27 4.39
N ASP A 297 7.75 -8.87 5.25
CA ASP A 297 8.90 -9.72 4.92
C ASP A 297 8.53 -11.23 5.00
N GLY A 298 7.25 -11.56 5.19
CA GLY A 298 6.76 -12.92 5.35
C GLY A 298 6.62 -13.35 6.82
N GLY A 299 6.82 -12.43 7.76
CA GLY A 299 6.63 -12.64 9.19
C GLY A 299 5.17 -12.74 9.66
N ASN A 300 4.99 -12.72 10.99
CA ASN A 300 3.68 -12.86 11.63
C ASN A 300 2.82 -11.59 11.48
N LEU A 301 1.52 -11.75 11.20
CA LEU A 301 0.55 -10.69 10.93
C LEU A 301 0.03 -10.01 12.22
N ASN A 302 0.93 -9.40 12.99
CA ASN A 302 0.51 -8.61 14.16
C ASN A 302 -0.45 -7.49 13.76
N ALA A 303 -0.32 -6.93 12.55
CA ALA A 303 -1.18 -5.88 12.03
C ALA A 303 -2.69 -6.24 12.00
N LEU A 304 -3.05 -7.46 11.59
CA LEU A 304 -4.47 -7.86 11.52
C LEU A 304 -5.03 -8.12 12.91
N ASN A 305 -4.26 -8.73 13.79
CA ASN A 305 -4.65 -8.93 15.19
C ASN A 305 -4.90 -7.59 15.87
N THR A 306 -4.02 -6.61 15.65
CA THR A 306 -4.18 -5.24 16.14
C THR A 306 -5.49 -4.60 15.69
N LEU A 307 -5.92 -4.81 14.44
CA LEU A 307 -7.23 -4.29 13.97
C LEU A 307 -8.40 -4.96 14.68
N SER A 308 -8.33 -6.29 14.88
CA SER A 308 -9.36 -7.04 15.60
C SER A 308 -9.43 -6.62 17.08
N GLU A 309 -8.29 -6.43 17.75
CA GLU A 309 -8.22 -5.95 19.13
C GLU A 309 -8.76 -4.52 19.28
N ALA A 310 -8.53 -3.67 18.27
CA ALA A 310 -9.06 -2.31 18.21
C ALA A 310 -10.55 -2.22 17.88
N GLY A 311 -11.20 -3.34 17.52
CA GLY A 311 -12.60 -3.36 17.09
C GLY A 311 -12.84 -2.62 15.76
N ILE A 312 -11.81 -2.45 14.93
CA ILE A 312 -11.92 -1.79 13.64
C ILE A 312 -12.48 -2.81 12.62
N PRO A 313 -13.60 -2.51 11.91
CA PRO A 313 -14.15 -3.42 10.92
C PRO A 313 -13.20 -3.59 9.73
N PHE A 314 -12.99 -4.83 9.30
CA PHE A 314 -12.28 -5.14 8.07
C PHE A 314 -12.72 -6.48 7.46
N MET A 315 -12.49 -6.62 6.16
CA MET A 315 -12.78 -7.84 5.42
C MET A 315 -11.66 -8.87 5.68
N HIS A 316 -11.89 -9.83 6.59
CA HIS A 316 -10.88 -10.83 6.97
C HIS A 316 -10.28 -11.60 5.77
N HIS A 317 -11.10 -11.90 4.76
CA HIS A 317 -10.69 -12.62 3.56
C HIS A 317 -10.15 -11.71 2.43
N MET A 318 -10.18 -10.38 2.61
CA MET A 318 -9.68 -9.42 1.63
C MET A 318 -8.61 -8.53 2.28
N HIS A 319 -7.42 -9.11 2.45
CA HIS A 319 -6.24 -8.37 2.87
C HIS A 319 -5.10 -8.62 1.89
N PHE A 320 -4.30 -7.59 1.63
CA PHE A 320 -3.20 -7.64 0.66
C PHE A 320 -1.91 -7.24 1.32
N ARG A 321 -0.82 -7.91 0.93
CA ARG A 321 0.50 -7.72 1.54
C ARG A 321 1.47 -7.16 0.53
N PHE A 322 2.29 -6.22 0.99
CA PHE A 322 3.21 -5.47 0.16
C PHE A 322 4.58 -5.35 0.83
N ASN A 323 5.60 -5.96 0.21
CA ASN A 323 6.98 -5.67 0.54
C ASN A 323 7.45 -4.41 -0.21
N ASN A 324 7.02 -3.24 0.27
CA ASN A 324 7.33 -1.97 -0.39
C ASN A 324 8.69 -1.38 -0.02
N ALA A 325 9.37 -1.93 0.98
CA ALA A 325 10.66 -1.46 1.47
C ALA A 325 11.73 -1.42 0.37
N MET A 326 11.64 -2.35 -0.58
CA MET A 326 12.66 -2.57 -1.59
C MET A 326 12.40 -1.85 -2.91
N LEU A 327 11.29 -1.08 -3.06
CA LEU A 327 10.91 -0.44 -4.34
C LEU A 327 12.06 0.35 -4.99
N PHE A 328 12.82 1.06 -4.16
CA PHE A 328 13.92 1.93 -4.58
C PHE A 328 15.29 1.36 -4.19
N SER A 329 15.37 0.05 -3.95
CA SER A 329 16.60 -0.67 -3.66
C SER A 329 17.12 -1.35 -4.93
N GLU A 330 18.45 -1.47 -5.04
CA GLU A 330 19.06 -2.24 -6.15
C GLU A 330 18.95 -3.76 -5.92
N ASN A 331 18.70 -4.18 -4.68
CA ASN A 331 18.74 -5.57 -4.25
C ASN A 331 17.34 -6.21 -4.20
N GLU A 332 16.31 -5.56 -4.76
CA GLU A 332 14.99 -6.16 -4.85
C GLU A 332 15.05 -7.42 -5.72
N SER A 333 14.58 -8.55 -5.18
CA SER A 333 14.49 -9.79 -5.95
C SER A 333 13.33 -9.75 -6.95
N GLN A 334 13.48 -10.47 -8.06
CA GLN A 334 12.40 -10.64 -9.03
C GLN A 334 11.13 -11.23 -8.40
N ASP A 335 11.27 -12.13 -7.43
CA ASP A 335 10.13 -12.74 -6.73
C ASP A 335 9.38 -11.71 -5.88
N ALA A 336 10.11 -10.85 -5.14
CA ALA A 336 9.48 -9.77 -4.37
C ALA A 336 8.71 -8.80 -5.30
N TRP A 337 9.30 -8.45 -6.44
CA TRP A 337 8.66 -7.62 -7.46
C TRP A 337 7.38 -8.26 -8.01
N ASN A 338 7.45 -9.54 -8.37
CA ASN A 338 6.32 -10.28 -8.92
C ASN A 338 5.20 -10.44 -7.89
N ASN A 339 5.54 -10.80 -6.65
CA ASN A 339 4.59 -10.93 -5.54
C ASN A 339 3.85 -9.61 -5.27
N ARG A 340 4.57 -8.48 -5.30
CA ARG A 340 3.98 -7.15 -5.15
C ARG A 340 3.00 -6.82 -6.28
N ASN A 341 3.39 -7.10 -7.53
CA ASN A 341 2.52 -6.86 -8.68
C ASN A 341 1.29 -7.78 -8.67
N GLU A 342 1.43 -9.02 -8.23
CA GLU A 342 0.29 -9.93 -8.05
C GLU A 342 -0.64 -9.45 -6.93
N SER A 343 -0.09 -8.92 -5.83
CA SER A 343 -0.89 -8.27 -4.77
C SER A 343 -1.69 -7.07 -5.32
N PHE A 344 -1.09 -6.21 -6.15
CA PHE A 344 -1.83 -5.10 -6.77
C PHE A 344 -2.90 -5.58 -7.75
N LYS A 345 -2.58 -6.57 -8.57
CA LYS A 345 -3.53 -7.18 -9.49
C LYS A 345 -4.75 -7.73 -8.75
N ASN A 346 -4.55 -8.48 -7.67
CA ASN A 346 -5.63 -9.05 -6.88
C ASN A 346 -6.43 -7.97 -6.12
N LEU A 347 -5.76 -6.93 -5.61
CA LEU A 347 -6.40 -5.77 -4.99
C LEU A 347 -7.32 -5.05 -5.99
N LEU A 348 -6.82 -4.73 -7.18
CA LEU A 348 -7.58 -3.98 -8.17
C LEU A 348 -8.70 -4.82 -8.81
N ALA A 349 -8.48 -6.13 -9.00
CA ALA A 349 -9.54 -7.06 -9.38
C ALA A 349 -10.67 -7.09 -8.33
N SER A 350 -10.32 -7.07 -7.05
CA SER A 350 -11.30 -6.99 -5.96
C SER A 350 -12.07 -5.67 -5.96
N ILE A 351 -11.38 -4.54 -6.15
CA ILE A 351 -12.02 -3.21 -6.25
C ILE A 351 -12.94 -3.12 -7.48
N SER A 352 -12.63 -3.81 -8.57
CA SER A 352 -13.42 -3.79 -9.81
C SER A 352 -14.87 -4.25 -9.58
N VAL A 353 -15.09 -5.23 -8.71
CA VAL A 353 -16.41 -5.78 -8.40
C VAL A 353 -17.08 -5.11 -7.20
N ASN A 354 -16.35 -4.32 -6.41
CA ASN A 354 -16.90 -3.64 -5.26
C ASN A 354 -17.96 -2.59 -5.69
N PRO A 355 -19.13 -2.56 -5.02
CA PRO A 355 -20.18 -1.60 -5.32
C PRO A 355 -19.71 -0.17 -5.04
N LYS A 356 -20.29 0.79 -5.75
CA LYS A 356 -20.09 2.22 -5.46
C LYS A 356 -20.90 2.57 -4.22
N GLN A 357 -20.25 3.10 -3.20
CA GLN A 357 -20.89 3.63 -2.01
C GLN A 357 -20.85 5.15 -2.10
N SER A 358 -22.03 5.77 -2.16
CA SER A 358 -22.12 7.23 -2.25
C SER A 358 -21.49 7.85 -1.01
N VAL A 359 -20.61 8.83 -1.22
CA VAL A 359 -20.05 9.65 -0.15
C VAL A 359 -20.53 11.09 -0.23
N GLN A 360 -21.45 11.39 -1.15
CA GLN A 360 -22.09 12.70 -1.22
C GLN A 360 -22.97 12.87 0.01
N LEU A 361 -22.41 13.53 1.01
CA LEU A 361 -23.12 13.93 2.20
C LEU A 361 -23.65 15.33 1.94
N THR A 362 -24.96 15.52 2.05
CA THR A 362 -25.51 16.88 2.07
C THR A 362 -24.93 17.62 3.29
N GLU A 363 -24.80 18.94 3.20
CA GLU A 363 -24.28 19.77 4.30
C GLU A 363 -24.99 19.49 5.63
N ASN A 364 -26.29 19.20 5.58
CA ASN A 364 -27.10 18.82 6.74
C ASN A 364 -26.68 17.45 7.32
N VAL A 365 -26.39 16.46 6.49
CA VAL A 365 -25.92 15.14 6.94
C VAL A 365 -24.51 15.25 7.53
N LEU A 366 -23.64 16.06 6.92
CA LEU A 366 -22.30 16.34 7.47
C LEU A 366 -22.39 16.99 8.85
N LYS A 367 -23.21 18.03 8.98
CA LYS A 367 -23.42 18.73 10.25
C LYS A 367 -23.98 17.79 11.32
N LEU A 368 -25.03 17.02 10.99
CA LEU A 368 -25.62 16.06 11.90
C LEU A 368 -24.63 14.98 12.35
N ARG A 369 -23.84 14.41 11.43
CA ARG A 369 -22.81 13.41 11.78
C ARG A 369 -21.75 14.03 12.70
N THR A 370 -21.35 15.27 12.45
CA THR A 370 -20.38 15.98 13.28
C THR A 370 -20.92 16.25 14.69
N ASP A 371 -22.18 16.67 14.81
CA ASP A 371 -22.85 16.93 16.08
C ASP A 371 -22.99 15.62 16.89
N ILE A 372 -23.52 14.55 16.27
CA ILE A 372 -23.63 13.22 16.90
C ILE A 372 -22.26 12.72 17.39
N HIS A 373 -21.22 12.90 16.58
CA HIS A 373 -19.88 12.47 16.94
C HIS A 373 -19.33 13.24 18.15
N THR A 374 -19.63 14.55 18.23
CA THR A 374 -19.24 15.41 19.34
C THR A 374 -19.94 14.96 20.63
N ASP A 375 -21.25 14.70 20.57
CA ASP A 375 -22.03 14.20 21.70
C ASP A 375 -21.54 12.82 22.17
N LEU A 376 -21.27 11.91 21.23
CA LEU A 376 -20.70 10.59 21.53
C LEU A 376 -19.35 10.68 22.25
N LYS A 377 -18.50 11.65 21.89
CA LYS A 377 -17.22 11.88 22.61
C LYS A 377 -17.45 12.31 24.05
N VAL A 378 -18.40 13.21 24.28
CA VAL A 378 -18.76 13.66 25.63
C VAL A 378 -19.29 12.47 26.44
N LEU A 379 -20.23 11.71 25.88
CA LEU A 379 -20.80 10.53 26.54
C LEU A 379 -19.74 9.45 26.85
N LYS A 380 -18.81 9.17 25.93
CA LYS A 380 -17.71 8.21 26.17
C LYS A 380 -16.80 8.66 27.31
N ARG A 381 -16.51 9.96 27.43
CA ARG A 381 -15.71 10.51 28.55
C ARG A 381 -16.45 10.34 29.87
N SER A 382 -17.71 10.74 29.94
CA SER A 382 -18.54 10.58 31.14
C SER A 382 -18.68 9.12 31.56
N SER A 383 -18.83 8.20 30.60
CA SER A 383 -18.88 6.76 30.87
C SER A 383 -17.58 6.24 31.52
N ARG A 384 -16.41 6.63 30.99
CA ARG A 384 -15.10 6.27 31.58
C ARG A 384 -14.93 6.83 33.00
N GLU A 385 -15.42 8.03 33.25
CA GLU A 385 -15.40 8.64 34.60
C GLU A 385 -16.32 7.89 35.57
N LEU A 386 -17.52 7.52 35.15
CA LEU A 386 -18.45 6.71 35.94
C LEU A 386 -17.85 5.33 36.28
N GLU A 387 -17.19 4.67 35.33
CA GLU A 387 -16.50 3.41 35.62
C GLU A 387 -15.34 3.57 36.61
N ARG A 388 -14.63 4.69 36.55
CA ARG A 388 -13.58 5.01 37.53
C ARG A 388 -14.17 5.25 38.92
N MET A 389 -15.25 6.01 39.02
CA MET A 389 -15.96 6.24 40.28
C MET A 389 -16.52 4.94 40.85
N ARG A 390 -17.11 4.08 40.02
CA ARG A 390 -17.60 2.75 40.44
C ARG A 390 -16.48 1.88 41.01
N ARG A 391 -15.30 1.85 40.36
CA ARG A 391 -14.13 1.13 40.88
C ARG A 391 -13.67 1.65 42.24
N ASN A 392 -13.67 2.98 42.41
CA ASN A 392 -13.36 3.58 43.70
C ASN A 392 -14.39 3.13 44.75
N ILE A 393 -15.69 3.27 44.49
CA ILE A 393 -16.74 2.87 45.45
C ILE A 393 -16.55 1.42 45.91
N SER A 394 -16.30 0.47 44.99
CA SER A 394 -16.02 -0.92 45.38
C SER A 394 -14.75 -1.09 46.23
N GLN A 395 -13.71 -0.26 46.04
CA GLN A 395 -12.55 -0.27 46.94
C GLN A 395 -12.90 0.22 48.34
N TRP A 396 -13.68 1.31 48.45
CA TRP A 396 -14.12 1.87 49.72
C TRP A 396 -15.04 0.89 50.47
N GLU A 397 -15.96 0.22 49.78
CA GLU A 397 -16.80 -0.83 50.35
C GLU A 397 -15.96 -1.98 50.94
N ASN A 398 -14.89 -2.40 50.24
CA ASN A 398 -13.99 -3.42 50.75
C ASN A 398 -13.22 -2.96 52.00
N GLU A 399 -12.75 -1.71 52.03
CA GLU A 399 -12.08 -1.15 53.22
C GLU A 399 -13.04 -1.02 54.41
N VAL A 400 -14.26 -0.55 54.19
CA VAL A 400 -15.28 -0.46 55.25
C VAL A 400 -15.57 -1.85 55.81
N ASN A 401 -15.81 -2.85 54.95
CA ASN A 401 -16.02 -4.23 55.38
C ASN A 401 -14.82 -4.81 56.15
N TYR A 402 -13.60 -4.49 55.74
CA TYR A 402 -12.38 -4.90 56.43
C TYR A 402 -12.28 -4.28 57.83
N HIS A 403 -12.50 -2.98 57.95
CA HIS A 403 -12.48 -2.29 59.24
C HIS A 403 -13.61 -2.74 60.16
N GLU A 404 -14.78 -3.04 59.62
CA GLU A 404 -15.91 -3.58 60.39
C GLU A 404 -15.60 -4.97 60.96
N ARG A 405 -14.92 -5.83 60.19
CA ARG A 405 -14.42 -7.12 60.69
C ARG A 405 -13.40 -6.94 61.82
N ILE A 406 -12.40 -6.07 61.65
CA ILE A 406 -11.41 -5.79 62.69
C ILE A 406 -12.08 -5.27 63.96
N ARG A 407 -13.08 -4.38 63.83
CA ARG A 407 -13.83 -3.86 64.97
C ARG A 407 -14.52 -5.00 65.72
N LEU A 408 -15.23 -5.87 65.03
CA LEU A 408 -15.92 -7.02 65.63
C LEU A 408 -14.93 -8.01 66.28
N GLU A 409 -13.76 -8.23 65.69
CA GLU A 409 -12.69 -9.07 66.27
C GLU A 409 -12.10 -8.43 67.54
N ASN A 410 -11.95 -7.11 67.57
CA ASN A 410 -11.41 -6.36 68.71
C ASN A 410 -12.44 -6.12 69.84
N GLU A 411 -13.74 -6.29 69.60
CA GLU A 411 -14.78 -6.10 70.64
C GLU A 411 -14.63 -7.09 71.82
N ASN A 412 -13.99 -8.25 71.60
CA ASN A 412 -13.70 -9.23 72.66
C ASN A 412 -12.26 -9.14 73.20
N TYR A 413 -11.52 -8.08 72.89
CA TYR A 413 -10.14 -7.93 73.33
C TYR A 413 -10.06 -7.59 74.82
N GLN A 414 -9.58 -8.52 75.64
CA GLN A 414 -9.29 -8.29 77.06
C GLN A 414 -7.81 -8.00 77.28
N TYR A 415 -7.50 -6.79 77.75
CA TYR A 415 -6.17 -6.42 78.23
C TYR A 415 -6.07 -6.68 79.73
N LYS A 416 -5.01 -7.36 80.17
CA LYS A 416 -4.70 -7.52 81.60
C LYS A 416 -3.89 -6.31 82.07
N GLU A 417 -4.44 -5.58 83.02
CA GLU A 417 -3.75 -4.49 83.71
C GLU A 417 -3.06 -5.08 84.96
N ASP A 418 -1.72 -5.14 84.95
CA ASP A 418 -0.95 -5.53 86.12
C ASP A 418 -0.90 -4.34 87.10
N GLU A 419 -1.79 -4.34 88.11
CA GLU A 419 -1.75 -3.37 89.20
C GLU A 419 -0.45 -3.54 90.02
N LEU A 420 0.45 -2.56 89.91
CA LEU A 420 1.58 -2.40 90.83
C LEU A 420 1.04 -1.91 92.18
N VAL A 421 0.82 -2.86 93.08
CA VAL A 421 0.48 -2.57 94.49
C VAL A 421 1.70 -1.99 95.18
N ASP A 422 1.65 -0.70 95.51
CA ASP A 422 2.65 0.01 96.29
C ASP A 422 2.61 -0.46 97.75
N THR A 423 3.45 -1.44 98.10
CA THR A 423 3.61 -1.88 99.49
C THR A 423 4.47 -0.88 100.24
N LYS A 424 3.84 0.09 100.90
CA LYS A 424 4.48 0.85 101.99
C LYS A 424 4.85 -0.09 103.15
N LYS A 425 6.14 -0.15 103.48
CA LYS A 425 6.66 -0.57 104.78
C LYS A 425 7.65 0.47 105.27
#